data_AF-A0A251WKR7-F1
#
_entry.id   AF-A0A251WKR7-F1
#
_cell.length_a   1.000
_cell.length_b   1.000
_cell.length_c   1.000
_cell.angle_alpha   90.00
_cell.angle_beta   90.00
_cell.angle_gamma   90.00
#
_symmetry.space_group_name_H-M   'P 1'
#
loop_
_entity.id
_entity.type
_entity.pdbx_description
1 polymer ?
#
loop_
_entity_poly.entity_id
_entity_poly.type
_entity_poly.pdbx_seq_one_letter_code
_entity_poly.pdbx_strand_id
1 'polypeptide(L)'
;MAIASTFCENCRSRLNSANNGIVFADISNNIMEESTVYRSLKREAQEEKSREIALNFLREGMSVDLVARGTGLSIEAVQHLQEELNQTPQA
;
A
#
# COMPACT_ATOMS: atom_id res chain seq x y z
N MET A 1 15.21 -49.15 -20.57
CA MET A 1 13.95 -48.43 -20.86
C MET A 1 13.42 -47.76 -19.58
N ALA A 2 14.22 -46.88 -18.94
CA ALA A 2 13.90 -46.31 -17.61
C ALA A 2 14.10 -44.79 -17.52
N ILE A 3 14.50 -44.12 -18.63
CA ILE A 3 14.86 -42.70 -18.62
C ILE A 3 13.63 -41.82 -18.93
N ALA A 4 12.60 -42.38 -19.58
CA ALA A 4 11.39 -41.64 -19.96
C ALA A 4 10.41 -41.40 -18.79
N SER A 5 10.37 -42.28 -17.78
CA SER A 5 9.47 -42.13 -16.61
C SER A 5 9.95 -41.04 -15.66
N THR A 6 11.27 -40.95 -15.40
CA THR A 6 11.85 -39.95 -14.50
C THR A 6 11.71 -38.52 -15.04
N PHE A 7 11.74 -38.33 -16.36
CA PHE A 7 11.56 -37.02 -16.99
C PHE A 7 10.13 -36.48 -16.79
N CYS A 8 9.13 -37.36 -16.81
CA CYS A 8 7.72 -37.00 -16.66
C CYS A 8 7.34 -36.64 -15.20
N GLU A 9 7.88 -37.37 -14.22
CA GLU A 9 7.68 -37.07 -12.80
C GLU A 9 8.37 -35.77 -12.37
N ASN A 10 9.56 -35.50 -12.91
CA ASN A 10 10.31 -34.28 -12.61
C ASN A 10 9.63 -33.03 -13.20
N CYS A 11 9.09 -33.12 -14.43
CA CYS A 11 8.27 -32.05 -15.01
C CYS A 11 6.98 -31.80 -14.21
N ARG A 12 6.30 -32.84 -13.73
CA ARG A 12 5.06 -32.71 -12.94
C ARG A 12 5.31 -32.05 -11.58
N SER A 13 6.38 -32.44 -10.88
CA SER A 13 6.76 -31.83 -9.59
C SER A 13 7.15 -30.35 -9.73
N ARG A 14 7.83 -29.97 -10.83
CA ARG A 14 8.16 -28.56 -11.12
C ARG A 14 6.94 -27.72 -11.50
N LEU A 15 5.95 -28.32 -12.17
CA LEU A 15 4.68 -27.64 -12.48
C LEU A 15 3.87 -27.36 -11.20
N ASN A 16 3.79 -28.34 -10.30
CA ASN A 16 3.05 -28.20 -9.05
C ASN A 16 3.71 -27.21 -8.07
N SER A 17 5.04 -27.15 -8.02
CA SER A 17 5.75 -26.17 -7.19
C SER A 17 5.56 -24.73 -7.70
N ALA A 18 5.45 -24.54 -9.01
CA ALA A 18 5.19 -23.22 -9.60
C ALA A 18 3.73 -22.79 -9.40
N ASN A 19 2.77 -23.72 -9.54
CA ASN A 19 1.35 -23.41 -9.40
C ASN A 19 0.93 -23.10 -7.95
N ASN A 20 1.50 -23.78 -6.94
CA ASN A 20 1.11 -23.52 -5.55
C ASN A 20 1.41 -22.07 -5.09
N GLY A 21 2.51 -21.47 -5.56
CA GLY A 21 2.85 -20.08 -5.24
C GLY A 21 1.94 -19.07 -5.95
N ILE A 22 1.60 -19.33 -7.21
CA ILE A 22 0.74 -18.46 -8.03
C ILE A 22 -0.70 -18.49 -7.51
N VAL A 23 -1.24 -19.68 -7.26
CA VAL A 23 -2.62 -19.85 -6.76
C VAL A 23 -2.81 -19.17 -5.39
N PHE A 24 -1.83 -19.26 -4.50
CA PHE A 24 -1.92 -18.59 -3.19
C PHE A 24 -1.88 -17.06 -3.29
N ALA A 25 -1.03 -16.52 -4.18
CA ALA A 25 -0.93 -15.09 -4.42
C ALA A 25 -2.21 -14.53 -5.06
N ASP A 26 -2.76 -15.24 -6.05
CA ASP A 26 -3.99 -14.83 -6.74
C ASP A 26 -5.20 -14.88 -5.81
N ILE A 27 -5.35 -15.95 -5.01
CA ILE A 27 -6.43 -16.05 -4.02
C ILE A 27 -6.32 -14.94 -2.97
N SER A 28 -5.12 -14.69 -2.45
CA SER A 28 -4.92 -13.63 -1.44
C SER A 28 -5.23 -12.25 -2.02
N ASN A 29 -4.78 -11.95 -3.24
CA ASN A 29 -5.07 -10.68 -3.90
C ASN A 29 -6.57 -10.50 -4.16
N ASN A 30 -7.26 -11.55 -4.63
CA ASN A 30 -8.69 -11.46 -4.96
C ASN A 30 -9.55 -11.33 -3.69
N ILE A 31 -9.24 -12.07 -2.62
CA ILE A 31 -9.96 -11.97 -1.33
C ILE A 31 -9.73 -10.61 -0.65
N MET A 32 -8.49 -10.09 -0.70
CA MET A 32 -8.17 -8.78 -0.13
C MET A 32 -8.86 -7.66 -0.90
N GLU A 33 -8.88 -7.73 -2.23
CA GLU A 33 -9.59 -6.78 -3.07
C GLU A 33 -11.12 -6.91 -2.88
N GLU A 34 -11.72 -8.09 -2.76
CA GLU A 34 -13.18 -8.18 -2.57
C GLU A 34 -13.65 -7.76 -1.17
N SER A 35 -12.78 -7.81 -0.16
CA SER A 35 -13.13 -7.43 1.21
C SER A 35 -13.28 -5.92 1.38
N THR A 36 -14.50 -5.48 1.67
CA THR A 36 -14.82 -4.07 2.00
C THR A 36 -14.04 -3.58 3.22
N VAL A 37 -13.84 -4.45 4.22
CA VAL A 37 -13.07 -4.13 5.42
C VAL A 37 -11.60 -3.89 5.07
N TYR A 38 -11.00 -4.76 4.25
CA TYR A 38 -9.61 -4.60 3.85
C TYR A 38 -9.41 -3.32 3.00
N ARG A 39 -10.33 -3.04 2.07
CA ARG A 39 -10.29 -1.78 1.29
C ARG A 39 -10.34 -0.54 2.20
N SER A 40 -11.21 -0.55 3.21
CA SER A 40 -11.31 0.55 4.18
C SER A 40 -10.02 0.71 4.98
N LEU A 41 -9.47 -0.37 5.54
CA LEU A 41 -8.21 -0.34 6.29
C LEU A 41 -7.03 0.13 5.41
N LYS A 42 -6.97 -0.32 4.16
CA LYS A 42 -5.94 0.10 3.20
C LYS A 42 -6.06 1.60 2.87
N ARG A 43 -7.29 2.11 2.73
CA ARG A 43 -7.56 3.53 2.52
C ARG A 43 -7.17 4.36 3.73
N GLU A 44 -7.56 3.94 4.94
CA GLU A 44 -7.22 4.61 6.19
C GLU A 44 -5.69 4.65 6.41
N ALA A 45 -5.00 3.54 6.17
CA ALA A 45 -3.54 3.49 6.25
C ALA A 45 -2.86 4.42 5.24
N GLN A 46 -3.42 4.53 4.03
CA GLN A 46 -2.91 5.45 3.00
C GLN A 46 -3.17 6.92 3.37
N GLU A 47 -4.34 7.22 3.93
CA GLU A 47 -4.70 8.56 4.41
C GLU A 47 -3.77 8.99 5.56
N GLU A 48 -3.53 8.12 6.54
CA GLU A 48 -2.61 8.41 7.66
C GLU A 48 -1.19 8.68 7.17
N LYS A 49 -0.67 7.84 6.27
CA LYS A 49 0.65 8.05 5.67
C LYS A 49 0.73 9.37 4.91
N SER A 50 -0.32 9.74 4.18
CA SER A 50 -0.37 11.00 3.44
C SER A 50 -0.40 12.20 4.38
N ARG A 51 -1.07 12.07 5.54
CA ARG A 51 -1.09 13.06 6.61
C ARG A 51 0.29 13.25 7.25
N GLU A 52 0.99 12.16 7.59
CA GLU A 52 2.34 12.22 8.14
C GLU A 52 3.32 12.93 7.20
N ILE A 53 3.27 12.60 5.91
CA ILE A 53 4.11 13.25 4.89
C ILE A 53 3.76 14.74 4.79
N ALA A 54 2.47 15.09 4.79
CA ALA A 54 2.03 16.48 4.74
C ALA A 54 2.56 17.28 5.92
N LEU A 55 2.46 16.74 7.14
CA LEU A 55 2.98 17.39 8.35
C LEU A 55 4.50 17.62 8.27
N ASN A 56 5.25 16.65 7.74
CA ASN A 56 6.70 16.80 7.57
C ASN A 56 7.02 17.93 6.57
N PHE A 57 6.34 17.98 5.43
CA PHE A 57 6.55 19.06 4.45
C PHE A 57 6.13 20.44 4.97
N LEU A 58 5.04 20.54 5.72
CA LEU A 58 4.61 21.80 6.33
C LEU A 58 5.63 22.28 7.38
N ARG A 59 6.20 21.37 8.18
CA ARG A 59 7.29 21.68 9.12
C ARG A 59 8.56 22.15 8.42
N GLU A 60 8.83 21.66 7.22
CA GLU A 60 9.93 22.11 6.35
C GLU A 60 9.63 23.46 5.65
N GLY A 61 8.45 24.04 5.86
CA GLY A 61 8.06 25.34 5.30
C GLY A 61 7.59 25.29 3.85
N MET A 62 7.21 24.11 3.34
CA MET A 62 6.63 23.99 2.00
C MET A 62 5.25 24.64 1.94
N SER A 63 4.92 25.24 0.78
CA SER A 63 3.60 25.84 0.57
C SER A 63 2.48 24.78 0.58
N VAL A 64 1.35 25.10 1.21
CA VAL A 64 0.13 24.27 1.25
C VAL A 64 -0.24 23.66 -0.10
N ASP A 65 -0.19 24.45 -1.18
CA ASP A 65 -0.52 24.03 -2.53
C ASP A 65 0.43 22.94 -3.09
N LEU A 66 1.73 23.07 -2.81
CA LEU A 66 2.72 22.05 -3.17
C LEU A 66 2.54 20.77 -2.34
N VAL A 67 2.25 20.91 -1.05
CA VAL A 67 2.00 19.78 -0.16
C VAL A 67 0.75 19.02 -0.60
N ALA A 68 -0.35 19.71 -0.90
CA ALA A 68 -1.59 19.08 -1.39
C ALA A 68 -1.35 18.26 -2.67
N ARG A 69 -0.59 18.82 -3.64
CA ARG A 69 -0.21 18.08 -4.85
C ARG A 69 0.70 16.88 -4.56
N GLY A 70 1.64 17.02 -3.62
CA GLY A 70 2.62 15.98 -3.31
C GLY A 70 2.04 14.81 -2.52
N THR A 71 1.04 15.05 -1.68
CA THR A 71 0.42 14.03 -0.83
C THR A 71 -0.92 13.52 -1.35
N GLY A 72 -1.54 14.23 -2.30
CA GLY A 72 -2.87 13.92 -2.80
C GLY A 72 -4.00 14.29 -1.85
N LEU A 73 -3.70 14.99 -0.75
CA LEU A 73 -4.71 15.56 0.16
C LEU A 73 -5.37 16.78 -0.46
N SER A 74 -6.59 17.10 -0.02
CA SER A 74 -7.25 18.35 -0.41
C SER A 74 -6.53 19.56 0.20
N ILE A 75 -6.68 20.72 -0.43
CA ILE A 75 -6.08 21.96 0.08
C ILE A 75 -6.64 22.28 1.47
N GLU A 76 -7.94 22.07 1.71
CA GLU A 76 -8.54 22.32 3.02
C GLU A 76 -7.97 21.38 4.10
N ALA A 77 -7.75 20.11 3.77
CA ALA A 77 -7.14 19.16 4.69
C ALA A 77 -5.72 19.59 5.08
N VAL A 78 -4.91 20.04 4.11
CA VAL A 78 -3.56 20.54 4.39
C VAL A 78 -3.58 21.85 5.19
N GLN A 79 -4.55 22.74 4.94
CA GLN A 79 -4.73 23.96 5.75
C GLN A 79 -5.05 23.63 7.20
N HIS A 80 -5.96 22.68 7.44
CA HIS A 80 -6.28 22.22 8.80
C HIS A 80 -5.04 21.66 9.52
N LEU A 81 -4.22 20.87 8.82
CA LEU A 81 -2.95 20.36 9.38
C LEU A 81 -1.96 21.49 9.71
N GLN A 82 -1.92 22.53 8.88
CA GLN A 82 -1.08 23.70 9.15
C GLN A 82 -1.57 24.47 10.38
N GLU A 83 -2.88 24.59 10.56
CA GLU A 83 -3.49 25.21 11.75
C GLU A 83 -3.21 24.38 13.01
N GLU A 84 -3.36 23.06 12.96
CA GLU A 84 -2.99 22.14 14.05
C GLU A 84 -1.52 22.31 14.48
N LEU A 85 -0.60 22.41 13.52
CA LEU A 85 0.82 22.65 13.79
C LEU A 85 1.06 24.01 14.46
N ASN A 86 0.35 25.05 14.03
CA ASN A 86 0.48 26.40 14.59
C ASN A 86 -0.18 26.54 15.97
N GLN A 87 -1.18 25.72 16.26
CA GLN A 87 -1.87 25.67 17.55
C GLN A 87 -1.15 24.81 18.59
N THR A 88 -0.25 23.91 18.15
CA THR A 88 0.59 23.13 19.06
C THR A 88 1.74 24.04 19.52
N PRO A 89 1.76 24.55 20.77
CA PRO A 89 2.85 25.40 21.23
C PRO A 89 4.13 24.56 21.18
N GLN A 90 5.15 25.08 20.51
CA GLN A 90 6.50 24.53 20.57
C GLN A 90 6.96 24.64 22.03
N ALA A 91 6.92 23.51 22.76
CA ALA A 91 7.44 23.39 24.11
C ALA A 91 8.97 23.36 24.10
#